data_AF-A0A943NP16-F1
#
_entry.id   AF-A0A943NP16-F1
#
_cell.length_a   1.000
_cell.length_b   1.000
_cell.length_c   1.000
_cell.angle_alpha   90.00
_cell.angle_beta   90.00
_cell.angle_gamma   90.00
#
_symmetry.space_group_name_H-M   'P 1'
#
loop_
_entity.id
_entity.type
_entity.pdbx_description
1 polymer ?
#
loop_
_entity_poly.entity_id
_entity_poly.type
_entity_poly.pdbx_seq_one_letter_code
_entity_poly.pdbx_strand_id
1 'polypeptide(L)'
;MKVENIKIYPCFAAHPPKAEKMEQKEWDYAQYGLENANIVLDSQNYLIDGYTYYLIARNYGLTSVPIRYSSRQIVKASHKIGGKLYAWELPGMLIDRVSSGEKLIVETSRGLRTVKVAVVEEYTFQEPKPFKMVLRKHRTGKKRGVV
;
A
#
# COMPACT_ATOMS: atom_id res chain seq x y z
N MET A 1 -7.08 -11.50 14.50
CA MET A 1 -5.99 -12.21 13.81
C MET A 1 -4.98 -12.68 14.84
N LYS A 2 -4.51 -13.93 14.80
CA LYS A 2 -3.47 -14.38 15.73
C LYS A 2 -2.13 -13.72 15.40
N VAL A 3 -1.39 -13.27 16.40
CA VAL A 3 -0.10 -12.58 16.20
C VAL A 3 0.91 -13.50 15.51
N GLU A 4 0.92 -14.80 15.84
CA GLU A 4 1.80 -15.82 15.25
C GLU A 4 1.59 -16.03 13.73
N ASN A 5 0.40 -15.70 13.22
CA ASN A 5 0.06 -15.88 11.80
C ASN A 5 0.46 -14.67 10.94
N ILE A 6 0.90 -13.57 11.56
CA ILE A 6 1.30 -12.36 10.85
C ILE A 6 2.73 -12.55 10.32
N LYS A 7 2.90 -12.43 9.01
CA LYS A 7 4.20 -12.51 8.36
C LYS A 7 4.81 -11.11 8.25
N ILE A 8 6.09 -10.98 8.54
CA ILE A 8 6.80 -9.70 8.47
C ILE A 8 7.74 -9.70 7.28
N TYR A 9 7.65 -8.67 6.44
CA TYR A 9 8.62 -8.50 5.36
C TYR A 9 10.01 -8.16 5.92
N PRO A 10 11.10 -8.67 5.32
CA PRO A 10 12.47 -8.40 5.78
C PRO A 10 12.81 -6.91 5.92
N CYS A 11 12.24 -6.04 5.08
CA CYS A 11 12.47 -4.60 5.13
C CYS A 11 11.99 -3.94 6.43
N PHE A 12 10.93 -4.44 7.06
CA PHE A 12 10.48 -3.95 8.37
C PHE A 12 11.47 -4.32 9.47
N ALA A 13 12.01 -5.54 9.42
CA ALA A 13 13.03 -5.98 10.37
C ALA A 13 14.36 -5.21 10.19
N ALA A 14 14.72 -4.88 8.94
CA ALA A 14 15.92 -4.11 8.62
C ALA A 14 15.82 -2.63 9.04
N HIS A 15 14.61 -2.09 9.19
CA HIS A 15 14.36 -0.69 9.54
C HIS A 15 13.44 -0.60 10.77
N PRO A 16 13.92 -0.97 11.96
CA PRO A 16 13.11 -0.91 13.17
C PRO A 16 12.71 0.54 13.50
N PRO A 17 11.51 0.75 14.09
CA PRO A 17 11.10 2.05 14.58
C PRO A 17 12.08 2.61 15.62
N LYS A 18 12.25 3.93 15.65
CA LYS A 18 13.01 4.61 16.71
C LYS A 18 12.34 4.44 18.07
N ALA A 19 13.14 4.43 19.14
CA ALA A 19 12.67 4.28 20.52
C ALA A 19 11.59 5.32 20.89
N GLU A 20 11.81 6.59 20.58
CA GLU A 20 10.83 7.67 20.81
C GLU A 20 9.46 7.38 20.14
N LYS A 21 9.48 6.85 18.91
CA LYS A 21 8.25 6.45 18.20
C LYS A 21 7.56 5.25 18.87
N MET A 22 8.35 4.33 19.44
CA MET A 22 7.82 3.19 20.19
C MET A 22 7.17 3.66 21.49
N GLU A 23 7.83 4.52 22.26
CA GLU A 23 7.33 5.04 23.54
C GLU A 23 6.00 5.80 23.35
N GLN A 24 5.92 6.69 22.36
CA GLN A 24 4.67 7.36 22.04
C GLN A 24 3.55 6.36 21.70
N LYS A 25 3.87 5.30 20.97
CA LYS A 25 2.89 4.27 20.59
C LYS A 25 2.49 3.37 21.75
N GLU A 26 3.39 3.12 22.69
CA GLU A 26 3.07 2.43 23.94
C GLU A 26 2.15 3.27 24.83
N TRP A 27 2.36 4.58 24.88
CA TRP A 27 1.44 5.49 25.57
C TRP A 27 0.04 5.47 24.93
N ASP A 28 -0.04 5.56 23.60
CA ASP A 28 -1.32 5.43 22.88
C ASP A 28 -2.01 4.09 23.19
N TYR A 29 -1.25 2.99 23.24
CA TYR A 29 -1.77 1.67 23.60
C TYR A 29 -2.24 1.60 25.06
N ALA A 30 -1.52 2.21 26.00
CA ALA A 30 -1.93 2.25 27.39
C ALA A 30 -3.24 3.02 27.60
N GLN A 31 -3.49 4.06 26.79
CA GLN A 31 -4.71 4.87 26.87
C GLN A 31 -5.92 4.23 26.15
N TYR A 32 -5.72 3.67 24.97
CA TYR A 32 -6.82 3.24 24.07
C TYR A 32 -6.78 1.75 23.70
N GLY A 33 -5.86 0.99 24.26
CA GLY A 33 -5.62 -0.40 23.89
C GLY A 33 -5.35 -0.56 22.40
N LEU A 34 -6.05 -1.51 21.78
CA LEU A 34 -5.97 -1.80 20.35
C LEU A 34 -7.09 -1.17 19.52
N GLU A 35 -7.95 -0.33 20.12
CA GLU A 35 -9.06 0.29 19.37
C GLU A 35 -8.56 1.12 18.20
N ASN A 36 -7.42 1.80 18.40
CA ASN A 36 -6.75 2.61 17.39
C ASN A 36 -5.63 1.86 16.64
N ALA A 37 -5.50 0.54 16.84
CA ALA A 37 -4.46 -0.24 16.19
C ALA A 37 -4.78 -0.42 14.69
N ASN A 38 -4.06 0.31 13.84
CA ASN A 38 -4.16 0.15 12.40
C ASN A 38 -3.16 -0.89 11.88
N ILE A 39 -3.38 -2.16 12.20
CA ILE A 39 -2.59 -3.27 11.64
C ILE A 39 -3.23 -3.69 10.31
N VAL A 40 -2.50 -3.51 9.22
CA VAL A 40 -2.97 -3.81 7.87
C VAL A 40 -2.18 -4.97 7.30
N LEU A 41 -2.88 -5.99 6.79
CA LEU A 41 -2.28 -7.17 6.17
C LEU A 41 -2.69 -7.29 4.70
N ASP A 42 -1.87 -7.96 3.90
CA ASP A 42 -2.27 -8.45 2.58
C ASP A 42 -3.02 -9.79 2.66
N SER A 43 -3.47 -10.29 1.50
CA SER A 43 -4.20 -11.56 1.35
C SER A 43 -3.40 -12.79 1.79
N GLN A 44 -2.07 -12.66 1.94
CA GLN A 44 -1.16 -13.73 2.35
C GLN A 44 -0.71 -13.61 3.81
N ASN A 45 -1.34 -12.69 4.57
CA ASN A 45 -1.06 -12.31 5.95
C ASN A 45 0.29 -11.59 6.17
N TYR A 46 0.90 -11.04 5.12
CA TYR A 46 2.06 -10.17 5.34
C TYR A 46 1.63 -8.77 5.77
N LEU A 47 2.40 -8.20 6.69
CA LEU A 47 2.18 -6.87 7.21
C LEU A 47 2.45 -5.79 6.14
N ILE A 48 1.42 -5.00 5.85
CA ILE A 48 1.47 -3.81 4.99
C ILE A 48 1.78 -2.55 5.81
N ASP A 49 1.13 -2.40 6.97
CA ASP A 49 1.24 -1.24 7.86
C ASP A 49 0.86 -1.62 9.30
N GLY A 50 1.21 -0.77 10.27
CA GLY A 50 0.95 -1.01 11.69
C GLY A 50 2.07 -1.76 12.43
N TYR A 51 3.30 -1.71 11.90
CA TYR A 51 4.44 -2.45 12.47
C TYR A 51 4.72 -2.16 13.94
N THR A 52 4.58 -0.91 14.37
CA THR A 52 4.72 -0.54 15.79
C THR A 52 3.66 -1.21 16.67
N TYR A 53 2.40 -1.27 16.24
CA TYR A 53 1.35 -1.97 16.99
C TYR A 53 1.56 -3.49 17.00
N TYR A 54 2.06 -4.07 15.90
CA TYR A 54 2.47 -5.47 15.87
C TYR A 54 3.58 -5.75 16.90
N LEU A 55 4.60 -4.89 16.98
CA LEU A 55 5.69 -5.04 17.96
C LEU A 55 5.19 -4.93 19.39
N ILE A 56 4.32 -3.96 19.68
CA ILE A 56 3.66 -3.82 20.99
C ILE A 56 2.88 -5.10 21.32
N ALA A 57 2.01 -5.57 20.42
CA ALA A 57 1.24 -6.79 20.64
C ALA A 57 2.12 -8.01 20.94
N ARG A 58 3.25 -8.15 20.23
CA ARG A 58 4.24 -9.19 20.49
C ARG A 58 4.91 -9.03 21.85
N ASN A 59 5.33 -7.81 22.20
CA ASN A 59 6.04 -7.52 23.44
C ASN A 59 5.17 -7.76 24.69
N TYR A 60 3.90 -7.40 24.60
CA TYR A 60 2.91 -7.61 25.67
C TYR A 60 2.28 -9.01 25.65
N GLY A 61 2.76 -9.93 24.80
CA GLY A 61 2.30 -11.32 24.78
C GLY A 61 0.85 -11.49 24.33
N LEU A 62 0.31 -10.56 23.54
CA LEU A 62 -1.06 -10.65 23.06
C LEU A 62 -1.20 -11.81 22.08
N THR A 63 -2.26 -12.60 22.25
CA THR A 63 -2.53 -13.77 21.40
C THR A 63 -3.13 -13.36 20.06
N SER A 64 -3.88 -12.25 20.03
CA SER A 64 -4.55 -11.76 18.83
C SER A 64 -4.66 -10.25 18.79
N VAL A 65 -4.78 -9.72 17.57
CA VAL A 65 -4.92 -8.30 17.27
C VAL A 65 -6.05 -8.06 16.27
N PRO A 66 -6.73 -6.89 16.32
CA PRO A 66 -7.61 -6.45 15.25
C PRO A 66 -6.76 -6.12 14.02
N ILE A 67 -7.26 -6.47 12.84
CA ILE A 67 -6.59 -6.21 11.57
C ILE A 67 -7.58 -5.68 10.54
N ARG A 68 -7.03 -5.10 9.49
CA ARG A 68 -7.73 -4.85 8.22
C ARG A 68 -6.94 -5.52 7.09
N TYR A 69 -7.63 -6.19 6.19
CA TYR A 69 -7.01 -6.62 4.95
C TYR A 69 -7.02 -5.47 3.94
N SER A 70 -5.91 -5.27 3.24
CA SER A 70 -5.81 -4.42 2.07
C SER A 70 -4.92 -5.12 1.07
N SER A 71 -5.26 -5.08 -0.21
CA SER A 71 -4.27 -5.42 -1.23
C SER A 71 -3.28 -4.27 -1.37
N ARG A 72 -2.08 -4.57 -1.88
CA ARG A 72 -1.27 -3.58 -2.60
C ARG A 72 -1.39 -3.98 -4.06
N GLN A 73 -1.80 -3.05 -4.92
CA GLN A 73 -1.86 -3.30 -6.35
C GLN A 73 -0.80 -2.46 -7.05
N ILE A 74 -0.14 -3.05 -8.03
CA ILE A 74 0.75 -2.32 -8.93
C ILE A 74 0.13 -2.26 -10.32
N VAL A 75 0.45 -1.20 -11.04
CA VAL A 75 0.14 -1.08 -12.44
C VAL A 75 1.41 -1.09 -13.25
N LYS A 76 1.46 -1.96 -14.25
CA LYS A 76 2.45 -1.84 -15.33
C LYS A 76 1.82 -0.98 -16.42
N ALA A 77 2.44 0.16 -16.71
CA ALA A 77 1.93 1.14 -17.64
C ALA A 77 3.04 1.70 -18.53
N SER A 78 2.65 2.24 -19.68
CA SER A 78 3.58 2.86 -20.63
C SER A 78 3.15 4.27 -20.99
N HIS A 79 4.11 5.12 -21.33
CA HIS A 79 3.83 6.47 -21.83
C HIS A 79 3.28 6.48 -23.26
N LYS A 80 3.59 5.45 -24.06
CA LYS A 80 3.15 5.28 -25.45
C LYS A 80 2.64 3.85 -25.66
N ILE A 81 1.68 3.67 -26.56
CA ILE A 81 1.18 2.34 -26.94
C ILE A 81 2.37 1.51 -27.47
N GLY A 82 2.54 0.29 -26.96
CA GLY A 82 3.67 -0.60 -27.32
C GLY A 82 5.05 -0.17 -26.78
N GLY A 83 5.12 0.89 -25.97
CA GLY A 83 6.38 1.36 -25.38
C GLY A 83 6.81 0.56 -24.15
N LYS A 84 8.00 0.90 -23.62
CA LYS A 84 8.53 0.31 -22.37
C LYS A 84 7.52 0.43 -21.23
N LEU A 85 7.32 -0.70 -20.53
CA LEU A 85 6.51 -0.76 -19.32
C LEU A 85 7.34 -0.35 -18.11
N TYR A 86 6.68 0.40 -17.24
CA TYR A 86 7.17 0.81 -15.93
C TYR A 86 6.10 0.46 -14.90
N ALA A 87 6.51 0.19 -13.67
CA ALA A 87 5.62 -0.20 -12.58
C ALA A 87 5.42 0.97 -11.60
N TRP A 88 4.18 1.15 -11.17
CA TRP A 88 3.79 2.09 -10.10
C TRP A 88 2.83 1.42 -9.14
N GLU A 89 2.91 1.79 -7.86
CA GLU A 89 1.94 1.35 -6.84
C GLU A 89 0.65 2.18 -6.95
N LEU A 90 -0.49 1.51 -6.82
CA LEU A 90 -1.78 2.17 -6.69
C LEU A 90 -1.98 2.64 -5.25
N PRO A 91 -2.35 3.92 -5.04
CA PRO A 91 -2.79 4.37 -3.74
C PRO A 91 -4.07 3.60 -3.34
N GLY A 92 -4.27 3.40 -2.04
CA GLY A 92 -5.38 2.59 -1.51
C GLY A 92 -6.76 2.95 -2.09
N MET A 93 -7.00 4.23 -2.37
CA MET A 93 -8.26 4.72 -2.95
C MET A 93 -8.52 4.32 -4.41
N LEU A 94 -7.51 3.80 -5.11
CA LEU A 94 -7.57 3.37 -6.51
C LEU A 94 -7.49 1.85 -6.69
N ILE A 95 -7.23 1.11 -5.61
CA ILE A 95 -7.29 -0.34 -5.59
C ILE A 95 -8.68 -0.79 -6.08
N ASP A 96 -8.71 -1.79 -6.95
CA ASP A 96 -9.91 -2.36 -7.60
C ASP A 96 -10.74 -1.37 -8.44
N ARG A 97 -10.23 -0.15 -8.64
CA ARG A 97 -10.89 0.92 -9.41
C ARG A 97 -10.14 1.26 -10.68
N VAL A 98 -9.09 0.53 -11.01
CA VAL A 98 -8.27 0.74 -12.21
C VAL A 98 -8.31 -0.51 -13.06
N SER A 99 -8.44 -0.35 -14.37
CA SER A 99 -8.46 -1.46 -15.33
C SER A 99 -7.46 -1.25 -16.47
N SER A 100 -7.08 -2.34 -17.14
CA SER A 100 -6.25 -2.30 -18.35
C SER A 100 -6.85 -1.37 -19.41
N GLY A 101 -6.01 -0.56 -20.04
CA GLY A 101 -6.41 0.40 -21.07
C GLY A 101 -6.75 1.80 -20.55
N GLU A 102 -6.98 1.96 -19.24
CA GLU A 102 -7.22 3.26 -18.62
C GLU A 102 -5.97 4.15 -18.61
N LYS A 103 -6.17 5.45 -18.43
CA LYS A 103 -5.08 6.43 -18.32
C LYS A 103 -4.93 6.90 -16.88
N LEU A 104 -3.70 6.91 -16.39
CA LEU A 104 -3.34 7.37 -15.05
C LEU A 104 -2.38 8.55 -15.13
N ILE A 105 -2.40 9.41 -14.12
CA ILE A 105 -1.41 10.46 -13.93
C ILE A 105 -0.41 9.99 -12.88
N VAL A 106 0.87 10.02 -13.26
CA VAL A 106 2.00 9.61 -12.43
C VAL A 106 3.02 10.74 -12.33
N GLU A 107 3.80 10.74 -11.26
CA GLU A 107 4.96 11.60 -11.12
C GLU A 107 6.22 10.90 -11.62
N THR A 108 6.95 11.57 -12.50
CA THR A 108 8.24 11.09 -13.04
C THR A 108 9.34 12.08 -12.68
N SER A 109 10.61 11.72 -12.92
CA SER A 109 11.72 12.69 -12.77
C SER A 109 11.60 13.89 -13.72
N ARG A 110 10.74 13.81 -14.75
CA ARG A 110 10.45 14.89 -15.70
C ARG A 110 9.10 15.56 -15.44
N GLY A 111 8.58 15.44 -14.21
CA GLY A 111 7.30 15.97 -13.78
C GLY A 111 6.11 15.05 -14.05
N LEU A 112 4.91 15.62 -14.01
CA LEU A 112 3.65 14.91 -14.19
C LEU A 112 3.49 14.38 -15.63
N ARG A 113 3.12 13.11 -15.74
CA ARG A 113 2.91 12.43 -17.02
C ARG A 113 1.66 11.57 -16.98
N THR A 114 1.05 11.41 -18.15
CA THR A 114 -0.03 10.43 -18.35
C THR A 114 0.57 9.12 -18.86
N VAL A 115 0.12 8.01 -18.31
CA VAL A 115 0.49 6.64 -18.73
C VAL A 115 -0.77 5.83 -19.02
N LYS A 116 -0.68 4.87 -19.94
CA LYS A 116 -1.76 3.92 -20.24
C LYS A 116 -1.47 2.61 -19.51
N VAL A 117 -2.43 2.15 -18.72
CA VAL A 117 -2.34 0.89 -17.98
C VAL A 117 -2.33 -0.27 -18.96
N ALA A 118 -1.31 -1.12 -18.88
CA ALA A 118 -1.26 -2.37 -19.63
C ALA A 118 -1.87 -3.50 -18.79
N VAL A 119 -1.43 -3.64 -17.54
CA VAL A 119 -1.95 -4.65 -16.60
C VAL A 119 -1.96 -4.10 -15.17
N VAL A 120 -2.92 -4.58 -14.38
CA VAL A 120 -3.00 -4.38 -12.93
C VAL A 120 -2.67 -5.72 -12.30
N GLU A 121 -1.70 -5.74 -11.39
CA GLU A 121 -1.25 -6.94 -10.69
C GLU A 121 -1.35 -6.72 -9.18
N GLU A 122 -1.62 -7.78 -8.44
CA GLU A 122 -1.38 -7.75 -7.00
C GLU A 122 0.12 -7.68 -6.77
N TYR A 123 0.53 -6.81 -5.86
CA TYR A 123 1.93 -6.65 -5.52
C TYR A 123 2.42 -7.85 -4.71
N THR A 124 3.11 -8.76 -5.38
CA THR A 124 3.93 -9.78 -4.71
C THR A 124 5.29 -9.14 -4.43
N PHE A 125 5.69 -9.04 -3.17
CA PHE A 125 6.88 -8.32 -2.65
C PHE A 125 8.26 -8.86 -3.12
N GLN A 126 8.35 -9.44 -4.32
CA GLN A 126 9.57 -9.95 -4.94
C GLN A 126 10.49 -8.84 -5.48
N GLU A 127 10.06 -7.57 -5.53
CA GLU A 127 10.88 -6.48 -6.03
C GLU A 127 11.51 -5.62 -4.90
N PRO A 128 12.85 -5.42 -4.91
CA PRO A 128 13.58 -4.81 -3.79
C PRO A 128 13.50 -3.27 -3.73
N LYS A 129 12.77 -2.59 -4.62
CA LYS A 129 12.72 -1.11 -4.67
C LYS A 129 11.30 -0.61 -4.41
N PRO A 130 11.13 0.47 -3.62
CA PRO A 130 9.83 1.09 -3.46
C PRO A 130 9.36 1.64 -4.81
N PHE A 131 8.17 1.24 -5.23
CA PHE A 131 7.56 1.79 -6.43
C PHE A 131 7.20 3.26 -6.21
N LYS A 132 7.25 4.05 -7.29
CA LYS A 132 6.61 5.37 -7.29
C LYS A 132 5.09 5.18 -7.28
N MET A 133 4.37 6.10 -6.66
CA MET A 133 2.92 6.00 -6.50
C MET A 133 2.17 6.65 -7.69
N VAL A 134 1.05 6.06 -8.09
CA VAL A 134 0.08 6.70 -8.98
C VAL A 134 -0.62 7.83 -8.22
N LEU A 135 -0.78 8.99 -8.85
CA LEU A 135 -1.43 10.13 -8.21
C LEU A 135 -2.95 10.07 -8.33
N ARG A 136 -3.47 9.81 -9.55
CA ARG A 136 -4.91 9.76 -9.82
C ARG A 136 -5.22 9.16 -11.18
N LYS A 137 -6.48 8.75 -11.38
CA LYS A 137 -7.04 8.47 -12.71
C LYS A 137 -7.09 9.75 -13.54
N HIS A 138 -6.79 9.65 -14.83
CA HIS A 138 -6.99 10.75 -15.77
C HIS A 138 -8.50 10.94 -16.00
N ARG A 139 -9.03 12.16 -15.81
CA ARG A 139 -10.43 12.45 -16.12
C ARG A 139 -10.61 12.52 -17.63
N THR A 140 -11.31 11.56 -18.23
CA THR A 140 -11.80 11.69 -19.60
C THR A 140 -12.99 12.65 -19.56
N GLY A 141 -12.94 13.75 -20.33
CA GLY A 141 -14.03 14.72 -20.39
C GLY A 141 -15.35 14.01 -20.72
N LYS A 142 -16.36 14.17 -19.85
CA LYS A 142 -17.73 13.72 -20.11
C LYS A 142 -18.16 14.45 -21.39
N LYS A 143 -18.33 13.75 -22.51
CA LYS A 143 -19.03 14.33 -23.67
C LYS A 143 -20.38 14.80 -23.14
N ARG A 144 -20.61 16.12 -23.08
CA ARG A 144 -21.95 16.67 -22.90
C ARG A 144 -22.77 16.10 -24.05
N GLY A 145 -23.70 15.20 -23.74
CA GLY A 145 -24.72 14.82 -24.69
C GLY A 145 -25.44 16.09 -25.10
N VAL A 146 -25.36 16.42 -26.39
CA VAL A 146 -26.26 17.38 -27.01
C VAL A 146 -27.60 16.65 -27.04
N VAL A 147 -28.55 17.16 -26.24
CA VAL A 147 -29.97 16.84 -26.36
C VAL A 147 -30.53 17.72 -27.46
#